data_AF-M3B1K6-F1
#
_entry.id   AF-M3B1K6-F1
#
_cell.length_a   1.000
_cell.length_b   1.000
_cell.length_c   1.000
_cell.angle_alpha   90.00
_cell.angle_beta   90.00
_cell.angle_gamma   90.00
#
_symmetry.space_group_name_H-M   'P 1'
#
loop_
_entity.id
_entity.type
_entity.pdbx_description
1 polymer ?
#
loop_
_entity_poly.entity_id
_entity_poly.type
_entity_poly.pdbx_seq_one_letter_code
_entity_poly.pdbx_strand_id
1 'polypeptide(L)'
;MDAGKDNANPTIINPNDLPSRRRRSTPSTAKPRGIFDALVPQYPDVLGPSTASPEELSGVSDSASSDDGAEREEIDEQEVYDLISTITDPEHPLSLGSLGVVNLDDIRIIPPTSPRSRISSVQVLITPTTSACSLTTVIGLGVKVRLMNALPARFRVDVRIKEGTSSSADEANKQLGDKERVAAAMENRNLINMVNHMLSSCE
;
A
#
# COMPACT_ATOMS: atom_id res chain seq x y z
N MET A 1 29.89 -7.36 -25.37
CA MET A 1 28.73 -7.47 -26.28
C MET A 1 27.54 -7.06 -25.45
N ASP A 2 27.24 -5.76 -25.49
CA ASP A 2 26.26 -5.07 -24.65
C ASP A 2 24.90 -5.23 -25.32
N ALA A 3 24.09 -6.17 -24.84
CA ALA A 3 22.71 -6.28 -25.29
C ALA A 3 21.90 -5.26 -24.49
N GLY A 4 21.48 -4.19 -25.17
CA GLY A 4 20.64 -3.13 -24.62
C GLY A 4 19.43 -3.72 -23.89
N LYS A 5 19.35 -3.44 -22.59
CA LYS A 5 18.33 -3.93 -21.66
C LYS A 5 17.69 -2.80 -20.87
N ASP A 6 17.69 -1.61 -21.47
CA ASP A 6 16.81 -0.54 -21.04
C ASP A 6 15.36 -1.01 -21.25
N ASN A 7 14.43 -0.55 -20.42
CA ASN A 7 13.00 -0.67 -20.73
C ASN A 7 12.63 0.34 -21.83
N ALA A 8 13.36 0.31 -22.96
CA ALA A 8 13.29 1.28 -24.05
C ALA A 8 11.95 1.24 -24.81
N ASN A 9 11.13 0.21 -24.55
CA ASN A 9 9.75 0.12 -25.02
C ASN A 9 8.88 -0.47 -23.90
N PRO A 10 8.54 0.33 -22.87
CA PRO A 10 7.72 -0.14 -21.77
C PRO A 10 6.37 -0.59 -22.31
N THR A 11 5.93 -1.79 -21.91
CA THR A 11 4.57 -2.21 -22.19
C THR A 11 3.66 -1.33 -21.35
N ILE A 12 2.94 -0.41 -22.01
CA ILE A 12 2.02 0.49 -21.33
C ILE A 12 0.87 -0.35 -20.78
N ILE A 13 0.82 -0.46 -19.45
CA ILE A 13 -0.25 -1.16 -18.74
C ILE A 13 -1.36 -0.14 -18.48
N ASN A 14 -2.60 -0.52 -18.77
CA ASN A 14 -3.77 0.30 -18.44
C ASN A 14 -3.86 0.44 -16.91
N PRO A 15 -4.10 1.63 -16.35
CA PRO A 15 -4.22 1.82 -14.90
C PRO A 15 -5.23 0.86 -14.23
N ASN A 16 -6.29 0.44 -14.94
CA ASN A 16 -7.28 -0.51 -14.42
C ASN A 16 -6.78 -1.96 -14.33
N ASP A 17 -5.71 -2.29 -15.07
CA ASP A 17 -5.11 -3.63 -15.11
C ASP A 17 -3.91 -3.76 -14.17
N LEU A 18 -3.55 -2.68 -13.45
CA LEU A 18 -2.52 -2.74 -12.43
C LEU A 18 -2.97 -3.64 -11.28
N PRO A 19 -2.06 -4.46 -10.71
CA PRO A 19 -2.37 -5.25 -9.53
C PRO A 19 -2.78 -4.27 -8.42
N SER A 20 -4.04 -4.33 -8.02
CA SER A 20 -4.60 -3.45 -6.99
C SER A 20 -5.41 -4.25 -6.00
N ARG A 21 -5.45 -3.79 -4.75
CA ARG A 21 -6.27 -4.38 -3.70
C ARG A 21 -7.75 -4.18 -4.05
N ARG A 22 -8.40 -5.18 -4.66
CA ARG A 22 -9.86 -5.23 -4.75
C ARG A 22 -10.40 -5.29 -3.33
N ARG A 23 -10.79 -4.12 -2.79
CA ARG A 23 -11.41 -4.00 -1.48
C ARG A 23 -12.62 -4.94 -1.47
N ARG A 24 -12.47 -6.08 -0.81
CA ARG A 24 -13.57 -7.01 -0.61
C ARG A 24 -14.53 -6.26 0.31
N SER A 25 -15.57 -5.66 -0.26
CA SER A 25 -16.72 -5.25 0.52
C SER A 25 -17.15 -6.50 1.28
N THR A 26 -17.05 -6.45 2.61
CA THR A 26 -17.63 -7.49 3.43
C THR A 26 -19.10 -7.57 3.01
N PRO A 27 -19.60 -8.74 2.55
CA PRO A 27 -21.02 -8.87 2.33
C PRO A 27 -21.65 -8.66 3.70
N SER A 28 -22.36 -7.54 3.87
CA SER A 28 -23.32 -7.37 4.94
C SER A 28 -24.16 -8.64 4.94
N THR A 29 -23.97 -9.49 5.95
CA THR A 29 -24.83 -10.65 6.15
C THR A 29 -26.14 -10.11 6.73
N ALA A 30 -26.89 -9.39 5.89
CA ALA A 30 -28.29 -9.18 6.10
C ALA A 30 -28.91 -10.57 6.02
N LYS A 31 -29.10 -11.20 7.19
CA LYS A 31 -29.91 -12.41 7.31
C LYS A 31 -31.21 -12.15 6.54
N PRO A 32 -31.58 -12.97 5.55
CA PRO A 32 -32.88 -12.84 4.94
C PRO A 32 -33.89 -13.11 6.04
N ARG A 33 -34.65 -12.09 6.45
CA ARG A 33 -35.82 -12.28 7.31
C ARG A 33 -36.75 -13.21 6.55
N GLY A 34 -36.90 -14.43 7.06
CA GLY A 34 -37.74 -15.45 6.44
C GLY A 34 -39.16 -14.93 6.31
N ILE A 35 -39.75 -15.15 5.14
CA ILE A 35 -41.13 -14.77 4.76
C ILE A 35 -42.23 -15.25 5.73
N PHE A 36 -41.90 -16.14 6.67
CA PHE A 36 -42.85 -16.74 7.62
C PHE A 36 -42.90 -16.04 8.99
N ASP A 37 -41.98 -15.11 9.29
CA ASP A 37 -41.95 -14.38 10.57
C ASP A 37 -43.09 -13.34 10.70
N ALA A 38 -43.75 -13.02 9.59
CA ALA A 38 -44.91 -12.13 9.54
C ALA A 38 -46.26 -12.83 9.79
N LEU A 39 -46.28 -14.16 9.96
CA LEU A 39 -47.50 -14.96 10.08
C LEU A 39 -47.79 -15.45 11.50
N VAL A 40 -46.98 -15.10 12.48
CA VAL A 40 -47.25 -15.44 13.89
C VAL A 40 -48.33 -14.49 14.42
N PRO A 41 -49.54 -14.97 14.74
CA PRO A 41 -50.58 -14.11 15.31
C PRO A 41 -50.16 -13.67 16.70
N GLN A 42 -50.08 -12.35 16.93
CA GLN A 42 -49.93 -11.79 18.26
C GLN A 42 -51.26 -11.94 18.99
N TYR A 43 -51.37 -12.93 19.87
CA TYR A 43 -52.48 -13.03 20.81
C TYR A 43 -52.24 -12.06 21.98
N PRO A 44 -53.20 -11.18 22.30
CA PRO A 44 -53.13 -10.38 23.52
C PRO A 44 -53.39 -11.29 24.72
N ASP A 45 -52.42 -11.35 25.62
CA ASP A 45 -52.47 -12.13 26.85
C ASP A 45 -53.48 -11.49 27.83
N VAL A 46 -54.61 -12.16 28.04
CA VAL A 46 -55.64 -11.76 29.02
C VAL A 46 -56.02 -12.95 29.89
N LEU A 47 -55.63 -12.85 31.17
CA LEU A 47 -56.06 -13.57 32.39
C LEU A 47 -55.06 -14.62 32.96
N GLY A 48 -54.40 -14.28 34.08
CA GLY A 48 -53.73 -15.23 35.02
C GLY A 48 -54.72 -15.88 36.01
N PRO A 49 -54.32 -16.51 37.16
CA PRO A 49 -52.98 -16.66 37.77
C PRO A 49 -52.61 -18.09 38.29
N SER A 50 -51.40 -18.21 38.88
CA SER A 50 -50.89 -19.27 39.79
C SER A 50 -50.29 -20.56 39.18
N THR A 51 -48.96 -20.71 39.25
CA THR A 51 -48.23 -21.51 40.27
C THR A 51 -46.71 -21.42 40.05
N ALA A 52 -46.00 -20.98 41.10
CA ALA A 52 -44.58 -21.18 41.47
C ALA A 52 -43.56 -21.73 40.43
N SER A 53 -42.51 -20.95 40.12
CA SER A 53 -41.10 -21.17 40.53
C SER A 53 -40.13 -20.28 39.71
N PRO A 54 -38.97 -19.88 40.26
CA PRO A 54 -38.16 -18.77 39.76
C PRO A 54 -37.05 -19.25 38.83
N GLU A 55 -36.74 -18.51 37.76
CA GLU A 55 -35.37 -18.39 37.24
C GLU A 55 -35.26 -17.32 36.12
N GLU A 56 -34.33 -16.40 36.36
CA GLU A 56 -33.54 -15.61 35.41
C GLU A 56 -34.18 -14.46 34.60
N LEU A 57 -33.79 -13.26 35.05
CA LEU A 57 -34.00 -11.93 34.47
C LEU A 57 -33.52 -11.87 33.00
N SER A 58 -34.45 -11.62 32.08
CA SER A 58 -34.16 -11.40 30.67
C SER A 58 -33.67 -9.98 30.38
N GLY A 59 -32.40 -9.87 30.00
CA GLY A 59 -31.98 -9.16 28.79
C GLY A 59 -32.18 -7.65 28.74
N VAL A 60 -31.40 -6.90 29.52
CA VAL A 60 -31.01 -5.54 29.10
C VAL A 60 -30.00 -5.68 27.96
N SER A 61 -30.47 -5.61 26.71
CA SER A 61 -29.62 -5.38 25.56
C SER A 61 -29.09 -3.95 25.61
N ASP A 62 -28.07 -3.75 26.44
CA ASP A 62 -27.13 -2.66 26.29
C ASP A 62 -26.35 -2.93 25.01
N SER A 63 -26.78 -2.33 23.90
CA SER A 63 -25.95 -2.19 22.70
C SER A 63 -24.83 -1.20 23.00
N ALA A 64 -23.97 -1.57 23.95
CA ALA A 64 -22.64 -1.01 24.08
C ALA A 64 -21.92 -1.35 22.77
N SER A 65 -21.53 -0.30 22.07
CA SER A 65 -20.61 -0.27 20.95
C SER A 65 -19.67 -1.47 20.98
N SER A 66 -19.87 -2.40 20.04
CA SER A 66 -18.85 -3.40 19.73
C SER A 66 -17.61 -2.62 19.34
N ASP A 67 -16.69 -2.57 20.30
CA ASP A 67 -15.29 -2.23 20.16
C ASP A 67 -14.82 -2.75 18.80
N ASP A 68 -14.61 -1.84 17.86
CA ASP A 68 -14.02 -2.10 16.56
C ASP A 68 -12.54 -2.42 16.82
N GLY A 69 -12.31 -3.62 17.35
CA GLY A 69 -11.01 -4.26 17.43
C GLY A 69 -10.57 -4.69 16.02
N ALA A 70 -10.56 -3.75 15.08
CA ALA A 70 -9.85 -3.92 13.83
C ALA A 70 -8.38 -4.07 14.19
N GLU A 71 -7.95 -5.33 14.37
CA GLU A 71 -6.55 -5.70 14.40
C GLU A 71 -5.91 -5.01 13.19
N ARG A 72 -5.02 -4.04 13.46
CA ARG A 72 -4.42 -3.23 12.38
C ARG A 72 -3.73 -4.18 11.43
N GLU A 73 -4.26 -4.27 10.21
CA GLU A 73 -3.68 -5.11 9.17
C GLU A 73 -2.21 -4.73 8.97
N GLU A 74 -1.36 -5.75 8.88
CA GLU A 74 0.06 -5.52 8.64
C GLU A 74 0.27 -5.04 7.20
N ILE A 75 1.22 -4.13 7.02
CA ILE A 75 1.57 -3.60 5.69
C ILE A 75 2.19 -4.73 4.89
N ASP A 76 1.60 -5.03 3.73
CA ASP A 76 2.05 -6.04 2.78
C ASP A 76 2.71 -5.43 1.54
N GLU A 77 3.29 -6.26 0.68
CA GLU A 77 3.95 -5.81 -0.56
C GLU A 77 2.96 -5.10 -1.50
N GLN A 78 1.69 -5.51 -1.49
CA GLN A 78 0.64 -4.91 -2.31
C GLN A 78 0.33 -3.47 -1.87
N GLU A 79 0.27 -3.20 -0.57
CA GLU A 79 0.08 -1.84 -0.06
C GLU A 79 1.27 -0.94 -0.45
N VAL A 80 2.50 -1.47 -0.36
CA VAL A 80 3.69 -0.75 -0.84
C VAL A 80 3.60 -0.45 -2.34
N TYR A 81 3.13 -1.39 -3.15
CA TYR A 81 2.93 -1.20 -4.58
C TYR A 81 1.88 -0.12 -4.88
N ASP A 82 0.72 -0.19 -4.22
CA ASP A 82 -0.37 0.75 -4.40
C ASP A 82 0.10 2.19 -4.08
N LEU A 83 0.94 2.37 -3.05
CA LEU A 83 1.50 3.66 -2.64
C LEU A 83 2.43 4.33 -3.67
N ILE A 84 3.10 3.54 -4.51
CA ILE A 84 4.15 4.04 -5.44
C ILE A 84 3.78 3.89 -6.91
N SER A 85 2.81 3.04 -7.23
CA SER A 85 2.35 2.80 -8.61
C SER A 85 1.70 4.03 -9.25
N THR A 86 1.14 4.94 -8.43
CA THR A 86 0.46 6.17 -8.85
C THR A 86 1.40 7.35 -9.10
N ILE A 87 2.67 7.26 -8.65
CA ILE A 87 3.67 8.32 -8.86
C ILE A 87 3.78 8.60 -10.36
N THR A 88 3.79 9.87 -10.75
CA THR A 88 3.94 10.26 -12.16
C THR A 88 5.42 10.31 -12.54
N ASP A 89 5.74 9.84 -13.73
CA ASP A 89 7.08 9.92 -14.30
C ASP A 89 7.46 11.39 -14.62
N PRO A 90 8.72 11.82 -14.41
CA PRO A 90 9.12 13.20 -14.67
C PRO A 90 9.22 13.55 -16.18
N GLU A 91 9.33 12.57 -17.07
CA GLU A 91 9.38 12.78 -18.53
C GLU A 91 8.05 12.47 -19.23
N HIS A 92 7.23 11.59 -18.65
CA HIS A 92 5.99 11.11 -19.25
C HIS A 92 4.75 11.40 -18.41
N PRO A 93 3.58 11.66 -19.04
CA PRO A 93 2.32 11.90 -18.32
C PRO A 93 1.68 10.61 -17.75
N LEU A 94 2.46 9.55 -17.58
CA LEU A 94 2.01 8.23 -17.14
C LEU A 94 2.57 7.91 -15.75
N SER A 95 1.89 7.01 -15.04
CA SER A 95 2.34 6.57 -13.73
C SER A 95 3.47 5.54 -13.84
N LEU A 96 4.30 5.43 -12.80
CA LEU A 96 5.40 4.47 -12.75
C LEU A 96 4.89 3.02 -12.85
N GLY A 97 3.71 2.72 -12.30
CA GLY A 97 3.06 1.41 -12.48
C GLY A 97 2.67 1.15 -13.94
N SER A 98 2.09 2.15 -14.61
CA SER A 98 1.67 2.02 -16.02
C SER A 98 2.84 1.85 -16.98
N LEU A 99 4.01 2.41 -16.64
CA LEU A 99 5.25 2.28 -17.42
C LEU A 99 6.04 1.00 -17.10
N GLY A 100 5.57 0.17 -16.16
CA GLY A 100 6.31 -1.01 -15.69
C GLY A 100 7.63 -0.67 -14.99
N VAL A 101 7.76 0.57 -14.50
CA VAL A 101 8.94 1.04 -13.76
C VAL A 101 8.98 0.41 -12.37
N VAL A 102 7.81 0.18 -11.79
CA VAL A 102 7.62 -0.54 -10.54
C VAL A 102 6.73 -1.76 -10.80
N ASN A 103 7.11 -2.91 -10.26
CA ASN A 103 6.34 -4.15 -10.31
C ASN A 103 6.16 -4.73 -8.92
N LEU A 104 5.06 -5.46 -8.69
CA LEU A 104 4.79 -6.11 -7.41
C LEU A 104 5.86 -7.15 -7.04
N ASP A 105 6.34 -7.92 -8.02
CA ASP A 105 7.37 -8.96 -7.83
C ASP A 105 8.75 -8.39 -7.41
N ASP A 106 8.95 -7.10 -7.67
CA ASP A 106 10.17 -6.36 -7.39
C ASP A 106 10.13 -5.66 -6.01
N ILE A 107 9.06 -5.87 -5.23
CA ILE A 107 8.87 -5.33 -3.87
C ILE A 107 8.98 -6.45 -2.84
N ARG A 108 9.73 -6.21 -1.77
CA ARG A 108 9.92 -7.19 -0.68
C ARG A 108 9.94 -6.52 0.68
N ILE A 109 9.19 -7.08 1.63
CA ILE A 109 9.26 -6.67 3.03
C ILE A 109 10.10 -7.68 3.81
N ILE A 110 11.25 -7.21 4.31
CA ILE A 110 12.18 -7.99 5.11
C ILE A 110 11.81 -7.81 6.59
N PRO A 111 11.41 -8.89 7.29
CA PRO A 111 11.05 -8.82 8.70
C PRO A 111 12.25 -8.46 9.59
N PRO A 112 12.01 -8.04 10.84
CA PRO A 112 13.08 -7.64 11.75
C PRO A 112 14.08 -8.77 11.99
N THR A 113 15.38 -8.44 11.92
CA THR A 113 16.48 -9.40 12.12
C THR A 113 16.52 -10.01 13.52
N SER A 114 15.90 -9.35 14.51
CA SER A 114 15.89 -9.80 15.90
C SER A 114 14.48 -9.67 16.47
N PRO A 115 14.01 -10.63 17.29
CA PRO A 115 12.70 -10.58 17.94
C PRO A 115 12.55 -9.40 18.92
N ARG A 116 13.64 -8.71 19.28
CA ARG A 116 13.62 -7.49 20.09
C ARG A 116 13.48 -6.21 19.27
N SER A 117 13.73 -6.28 17.97
CA SER A 117 13.60 -5.15 17.07
C SER A 117 12.22 -5.16 16.42
N ARG A 118 11.60 -4.00 16.33
CA ARG A 118 10.36 -3.81 15.55
C ARG A 118 10.64 -3.20 14.17
N ILE A 119 11.92 -3.10 13.79
CA ILE A 119 12.35 -2.44 12.56
C ILE A 119 12.33 -3.46 11.42
N SER A 120 11.45 -3.24 10.44
CA SER A 120 11.39 -4.01 9.21
C SER A 120 12.04 -3.21 8.07
N SER A 121 12.48 -3.85 7.01
CA SER A 121 13.04 -3.16 5.84
C SER A 121 12.17 -3.39 4.61
N VAL A 122 11.82 -2.34 3.89
CA VAL A 122 11.10 -2.43 2.61
C VAL A 122 12.14 -2.23 1.51
N GLN A 123 12.32 -3.25 0.68
CA GLN A 123 13.16 -3.19 -0.50
C GLN A 123 12.29 -3.05 -1.74
N VAL A 124 12.62 -2.06 -2.58
CA VAL A 124 11.95 -1.85 -3.87
C VAL A 124 13.00 -1.81 -4.98
N LEU A 125 12.82 -2.68 -5.97
CA LEU A 125 13.60 -2.67 -7.20
C LEU A 125 12.83 -1.92 -8.29
N ILE A 126 13.51 -0.98 -8.94
CA ILE A 126 12.95 -0.12 -9.99
C ILE A 126 13.64 -0.45 -11.32
N THR A 127 12.84 -0.50 -12.38
CA THR A 127 13.31 -0.66 -13.76
C THR A 127 13.11 0.66 -14.52
N PRO A 128 14.15 1.50 -14.67
CA PRO A 128 14.01 2.80 -15.31
C PRO A 128 13.58 2.68 -16.79
N THR A 129 12.83 3.67 -17.25
CA THR A 129 12.40 3.84 -18.65
C THR A 129 13.53 4.34 -19.56
N THR A 130 14.51 5.06 -19.01
CA THR A 130 15.62 5.69 -19.75
C THR A 130 16.97 5.30 -19.14
N SER A 131 18.01 5.10 -19.96
CA SER A 131 19.38 4.84 -19.49
C SER A 131 20.11 6.06 -18.90
N ALA A 132 19.47 7.23 -18.90
CA ALA A 132 20.00 8.45 -18.31
C ALA A 132 20.03 8.33 -16.78
N CYS A 133 21.24 8.30 -16.23
CA CYS A 133 21.49 8.17 -14.78
C CYS A 133 20.77 9.26 -13.96
N SER A 134 20.75 10.50 -14.45
CA SER A 134 20.15 11.65 -13.73
C SER A 134 18.68 11.43 -13.39
N LEU A 135 17.88 11.02 -14.38
CA LEU A 135 16.44 10.81 -14.20
C LEU A 135 16.16 9.53 -13.42
N THR A 136 16.95 8.49 -13.65
CA THR A 136 16.88 7.25 -12.88
C THR A 136 17.05 7.52 -11.37
N THR A 137 18.03 8.34 -10.99
CA THR A 137 18.23 8.75 -9.59
C THR A 137 17.07 9.59 -9.06
N VAL A 138 16.49 10.48 -9.87
CA VAL A 138 15.31 11.27 -9.47
C VAL A 138 14.10 10.39 -9.24
N ILE A 139 13.83 9.42 -10.12
CA ILE A 139 12.74 8.45 -9.96
C ILE A 139 12.93 7.65 -8.67
N GLY A 140 14.14 7.13 -8.44
CA GLY A 140 14.47 6.44 -7.19
C GLY A 140 14.30 7.31 -5.94
N LEU A 141 14.67 8.60 -6.02
CA LEU A 141 14.48 9.57 -4.94
C LEU A 141 12.99 9.82 -4.68
N GLY A 142 12.18 9.99 -5.73
CA GLY A 142 10.73 10.20 -5.61
C GLY A 142 10.03 9.02 -4.93
N VAL A 143 10.35 7.79 -5.35
CA VAL A 143 9.84 6.56 -4.70
C VAL A 143 10.28 6.49 -3.24
N LYS A 144 11.56 6.79 -2.95
CA LYS A 144 12.08 6.78 -1.59
C LYS A 144 11.38 7.79 -0.69
N VAL A 145 11.19 9.02 -1.16
CA VAL A 145 10.50 10.08 -0.41
C VAL A 145 9.03 9.72 -0.18
N ARG A 146 8.34 9.19 -1.20
CA ARG A 146 6.94 8.73 -1.04
C ARG A 146 6.81 7.69 0.06
N LEU A 147 7.65 6.65 0.03
CA LEU A 147 7.61 5.58 1.02
C LEU A 147 8.03 6.05 2.41
N MET A 148 9.03 6.95 2.51
CA MET A 148 9.42 7.54 3.79
C MET A 148 8.31 8.37 4.43
N ASN A 149 7.48 9.03 3.62
CA ASN A 149 6.36 9.84 4.11
C ASN A 149 5.11 9.01 4.41
N ALA A 150 4.85 7.95 3.63
CA ALA A 150 3.65 7.13 3.75
C ALA A 150 3.79 5.99 4.78
N LEU A 151 4.98 5.40 4.92
CA LEU A 151 5.18 4.27 5.83
C LEU A 151 5.51 4.73 7.25
N PRO A 152 5.06 3.97 8.29
CA PRO A 152 5.46 4.23 9.66
C PRO A 152 6.97 4.18 9.86
N ALA A 153 7.52 5.00 10.77
CA ALA A 153 8.96 5.12 11.04
C ALA A 153 9.68 3.81 11.48
N ARG A 154 8.94 2.73 11.70
CA ARG A 154 9.47 1.38 11.93
C ARG A 154 10.05 0.74 10.66
N PHE A 155 9.74 1.28 9.48
CA PHE A 155 10.23 0.74 8.22
C PHE A 155 11.49 1.47 7.74
N ARG A 156 12.50 0.68 7.38
CA ARG A 156 13.69 1.15 6.66
C ARG A 156 13.46 0.98 5.17
N VAL A 157 13.40 2.09 4.44
CA VAL A 157 13.19 2.09 2.99
C VAL A 157 14.54 1.98 2.27
N ASP A 158 14.69 0.94 1.45
CA ASP A 158 15.81 0.70 0.54
C ASP A 158 15.29 0.65 -0.90
N VAL A 159 15.67 1.63 -1.71
CA VAL A 159 15.26 1.72 -3.13
C VAL A 159 16.48 1.51 -4.00
N ARG A 160 16.37 0.58 -4.94
CA ARG A 160 17.46 0.22 -5.85
C ARG A 160 16.95 0.10 -7.27
N ILE A 161 17.84 0.33 -8.21
CA ILE A 161 17.67 0.07 -9.63
C ILE A 161 18.08 -1.38 -9.87
N LYS A 162 17.25 -2.09 -10.63
CA LYS A 162 17.45 -3.48 -10.98
C LYS A 162 18.75 -3.64 -11.77
N GLU A 163 19.56 -4.62 -11.39
CA GLU A 163 20.83 -4.85 -12.06
C GLU A 163 20.59 -5.29 -13.51
N GLY A 164 21.40 -4.75 -14.42
CA GLY A 164 21.30 -5.04 -15.85
C GLY A 164 20.23 -4.27 -16.62
N THR A 165 19.51 -3.33 -15.99
CA THR A 165 18.53 -2.46 -16.69
C THR A 165 19.07 -1.07 -17.06
N SER A 166 20.25 -0.71 -16.55
CA SER A 166 20.96 0.52 -16.89
C SER A 166 22.46 0.31 -16.69
N SER A 167 23.28 0.87 -17.57
CA SER A 167 24.74 0.85 -17.44
C SER A 167 25.27 1.63 -16.23
N SER A 168 24.43 2.51 -15.67
CA SER A 168 24.74 3.35 -14.50
C SER A 168 24.01 2.92 -13.22
N ALA A 169 23.40 1.72 -13.22
CA ALA A 169 22.62 1.21 -12.10
C ALA A 169 23.42 1.19 -10.79
N ASP A 170 24.69 0.80 -10.83
CA ASP A 170 25.55 0.72 -9.63
C ASP A 170 25.84 2.09 -9.03
N GLU A 171 26.12 3.09 -9.87
CA GLU A 171 26.40 4.45 -9.43
C GLU A 171 25.15 5.08 -8.82
N ALA A 172 24.00 4.90 -9.46
CA ALA A 172 22.73 5.42 -8.98
C ALA A 172 22.29 4.69 -7.69
N ASN A 173 22.50 3.37 -7.58
CA ASN A 173 22.28 2.62 -6.35
C ASN A 173 23.15 3.13 -5.20
N LYS A 174 24.41 3.45 -5.47
CA LYS A 174 25.31 4.05 -4.48
C LYS A 174 24.83 5.43 -4.04
N GLN A 175 24.33 6.26 -4.96
CA GLN A 175 23.77 7.57 -4.64
C GLN A 175 22.49 7.45 -3.80
N LEU A 176 21.59 6.54 -4.14
CA LEU A 176 20.33 6.30 -3.42
C LEU A 176 20.57 5.69 -2.03
N GLY A 177 21.60 4.87 -1.87
CA GLY A 177 21.99 4.24 -0.59
C GLY A 177 22.70 5.19 0.38
N ASP A 178 23.30 6.27 -0.12
CA ASP A 178 24.00 7.27 0.68
C ASP A 178 23.01 8.27 1.30
N LYS A 179 22.81 8.18 2.62
CA LYS A 179 21.84 9.00 3.36
C LYS A 179 22.20 10.48 3.36
N GLU A 180 23.49 10.81 3.44
CA GLU A 180 23.95 12.20 3.45
C GLU A 180 23.72 12.84 2.09
N ARG A 181 23.96 12.08 1.01
CA ARG A 181 23.65 12.52 -0.36
C ARG A 181 22.15 12.70 -0.60
N VAL A 182 21.32 11.77 -0.13
CA VAL A 182 19.86 11.88 -0.22
C VAL A 182 19.36 13.10 0.55
N ALA A 183 19.87 13.34 1.76
CA ALA A 183 19.52 14.51 2.56
C ALA A 183 19.90 15.81 1.83
N ALA A 184 21.13 15.91 1.29
CA ALA A 184 21.57 17.07 0.53
C ALA A 184 20.74 17.28 -0.76
N ALA A 185 20.33 16.19 -1.44
CA ALA A 185 19.44 16.28 -2.59
C ALA A 185 18.06 16.86 -2.23
N MET A 186 17.55 16.53 -1.03
CA MET A 186 16.32 17.07 -0.48
C MET A 186 16.42 18.52 0.01
N GLU A 187 17.60 19.15 -0.04
CA GLU A 187 17.77 20.60 0.18
C GLU A 187 17.83 21.40 -1.15
N ASN A 188 18.06 20.70 -2.27
CA ASN A 188 18.11 21.32 -3.59
C ASN A 188 16.70 21.58 -4.12
N ARG A 189 16.34 22.86 -4.22
CA ARG A 189 15.02 23.33 -4.69
C ARG A 189 14.60 22.72 -6.03
N ASN A 190 15.53 22.53 -6.97
CA ASN A 190 15.19 21.99 -8.29
C ASN A 190 14.79 20.52 -8.20
N LEU A 191 15.51 19.73 -7.42
CA LEU A 191 15.21 18.31 -7.21
C LEU A 191 13.91 18.14 -6.43
N ILE A 192 13.71 18.93 -5.37
CA ILE A 192 12.46 18.92 -4.60
C ILE A 192 11.27 19.26 -5.47
N ASN A 193 11.37 20.28 -6.34
CA ASN A 193 10.27 20.65 -7.23
C ASN A 193 9.91 19.53 -8.20
N MET A 194 10.92 18.83 -8.74
CA MET A 194 10.71 17.69 -9.62
C MET A 194 10.07 16.52 -8.87
N VAL A 195 10.57 16.19 -7.68
CA VAL A 195 9.98 15.15 -6.81
C VAL A 195 8.54 15.51 -6.43
N ASN A 196 8.27 16.74 -6.01
CA ASN A 196 6.92 17.19 -5.67
C ASN A 196 5.97 17.13 -6.86
N HIS A 197 6.46 17.43 -8.07
CA HIS A 197 5.66 17.26 -9.28
C HIS A 197 5.30 15.78 -9.52
N MET A 198 6.27 14.87 -9.39
CA MET A 198 6.04 13.43 -9.49
C MET A 198 5.03 12.92 -8.46
N LEU A 199 5.07 13.47 -7.24
CA LEU A 199 4.19 13.09 -6.13
C LEU A 199 2.82 13.79 -6.15
N SER A 200 2.59 14.75 -7.05
CA SER A 200 1.35 15.55 -7.08
C SER A 200 0.09 14.74 -7.40
N SER A 201 0.26 13.59 -8.04
CA SER A 201 -0.80 12.64 -8.42
C SER A 201 -1.06 11.57 -7.36
N CYS A 202 -0.28 11.54 -6.27
CA CYS A 202 -0.39 10.52 -5.24
C CYS A 202 -1.38 10.95 -4.15
N GLU A 203 -2.44 10.15 -3.94
CA GLU A 203 -3.39 10.30 -2.82
C GLU A 203 -2.92 9.58 -1.55
#